data_AF-A0A5B6YU73-F1
#
_entry.id   AF-A0A5B6YU73-F1
#
_cell.length_a   1.000
_cell.length_b   1.000
_cell.length_c   1.000
_cell.angle_alpha   90.00
_cell.angle_beta   90.00
_cell.angle_gamma   90.00
#
_symmetry.space_group_name_H-M   'P 1'
#
loop_
_entity.id
_entity.type
_entity.pdbx_description
1 polymer ?
#
loop_
_entity_poly.entity_id
_entity_poly.type
_entity_poly.pdbx_seq_one_letter_code
_entity_poly.pdbx_strand_id
1 'polypeptide(L)'
;MAGEASSSSTCRYTYDVFLSFRGKDTRKTFTDHLYTAMLQAGIHTFKDDDEIEKGENIQSEVQKAIQQSKISVIVFSKDYASSQWCLDELVMIIERKRTSQHVVLPVFYDVHPSEVRNQSGAFAKVFARYECMKKVKGWRAALGEVADTKGFVLQNEADGHESKFINKIIKGILDRMVPFCVNRHPIVKEFQAREVNLWVQHTQGAVELAEDTESTIVNSIRIPRHRDESDDDWTEILYDDDNDDDEDTHDDDGGTYDDDSDDHEDTYDDDSDELGVHMDRVRV
;
A
#
# COMPACT_ATOMS: atom_id res chain seq x y z
N MET A 1 -26.10 47.90 -11.74
CA MET A 1 -25.83 46.47 -11.98
C MET A 1 -25.01 45.98 -10.80
N ALA A 2 -25.53 45.03 -10.02
CA ALA A 2 -24.74 44.39 -8.97
C ALA A 2 -23.91 43.29 -9.62
N GLY A 3 -22.61 43.23 -9.34
CA GLY A 3 -21.74 42.18 -9.85
C GLY A 3 -22.04 40.86 -9.13
N GLU A 4 -22.36 39.81 -9.88
CA GLU A 4 -22.42 38.46 -9.33
C GLU A 4 -21.00 38.04 -8.92
N ALA A 5 -20.75 38.01 -7.61
CA ALA A 5 -19.56 37.40 -7.06
C ALA A 5 -19.65 35.90 -7.33
N SER A 6 -18.91 35.42 -8.35
CA SER A 6 -18.77 33.99 -8.62
C SER A 6 -18.22 33.31 -7.38
N SER A 7 -19.08 32.58 -6.67
CA SER A 7 -18.69 31.78 -5.52
C SER A 7 -17.89 30.58 -6.03
N SER A 8 -16.58 30.77 -6.14
CA SER A 8 -15.64 29.66 -6.25
C SER A 8 -15.83 28.76 -5.03
N SER A 9 -16.61 27.71 -5.21
CA SER A 9 -16.80 26.64 -4.24
C SER A 9 -15.49 25.88 -4.14
N THR A 10 -14.56 26.40 -3.35
CA THR A 10 -13.36 25.68 -2.99
C THR A 10 -13.79 24.47 -2.15
N CYS A 11 -14.03 23.34 -2.81
CA CYS A 11 -14.03 22.02 -2.19
C CYS A 11 -12.63 21.81 -1.61
N ARG A 12 -12.43 22.29 -0.38
CA ARG A 12 -11.23 22.05 0.40
C ARG A 12 -11.30 20.61 0.87
N TYR A 13 -10.86 19.72 0.00
CA TYR A 13 -10.50 18.37 0.38
C TYR A 13 -9.49 18.46 1.54
N THR A 14 -9.82 17.86 2.68
CA THR A 14 -8.91 17.74 3.82
C THR A 14 -7.77 16.80 3.46
N TYR A 15 -8.11 15.67 2.83
CA TYR A 15 -7.19 14.59 2.50
C TYR A 15 -7.00 14.46 0.99
N ASP A 16 -5.85 13.95 0.59
CA ASP A 16 -5.60 13.52 -0.78
C ASP A 16 -6.20 12.14 -1.03
N VAL A 17 -5.98 11.20 -0.09
CA VAL A 17 -6.42 9.81 -0.20
C VAL A 17 -7.24 9.40 1.03
N PHE A 18 -8.37 8.73 0.79
CA PHE A 18 -9.01 7.82 1.74
C PHE A 18 -8.54 6.40 1.42
N LEU A 19 -7.98 5.68 2.38
CA LEU A 19 -7.44 4.33 2.21
C LEU A 19 -8.31 3.35 2.98
N SER A 20 -9.16 2.60 2.27
CA SER A 20 -9.97 1.50 2.80
C SER A 20 -9.28 0.16 2.55
N PHE A 21 -9.28 -0.71 3.56
CA PHE A 21 -8.62 -2.01 3.53
C PHE A 21 -9.21 -2.90 4.62
N ARG A 22 -8.99 -4.21 4.50
CA ARG A 22 -9.23 -5.14 5.60
C ARG A 22 -8.01 -5.17 6.51
N GLY A 23 -8.16 -4.65 7.72
CA GLY A 23 -7.07 -4.53 8.68
C GLY A 23 -6.52 -5.89 9.09
N LYS A 24 -7.40 -6.87 9.34
CA LYS A 24 -7.00 -8.24 9.67
C LYS A 24 -6.09 -8.89 8.61
N ASP A 25 -6.24 -8.50 7.35
CA ASP A 25 -5.52 -9.09 6.23
C ASP A 25 -4.18 -8.37 5.96
N THR A 26 -4.15 -7.04 6.13
CA THR A 26 -3.06 -6.20 5.56
C THR A 26 -2.53 -5.07 6.45
N ARG A 27 -3.11 -4.81 7.64
CA ARG A 27 -2.84 -3.61 8.48
C ARG A 27 -1.38 -3.38 8.80
N LYS A 28 -0.65 -4.46 9.09
CA LYS A 28 0.75 -4.49 9.55
C LYS A 28 1.74 -4.96 8.47
N THR A 29 1.25 -5.16 7.24
CA THR A 29 2.03 -5.67 6.11
C THR A 29 1.86 -4.70 4.94
N PHE A 30 1.34 -5.15 3.79
CA PHE A 30 1.21 -4.38 2.57
C PHE A 30 0.60 -2.99 2.76
N THR A 31 -0.49 -2.86 3.52
CA THR A 31 -1.16 -1.57 3.72
C THR A 31 -0.34 -0.61 4.59
N ASP A 32 0.47 -1.11 5.51
CA ASP A 32 1.36 -0.26 6.31
C ASP A 32 2.51 0.30 5.46
N HIS A 33 3.09 -0.54 4.61
CA HIS A 33 4.11 -0.14 3.65
C HIS A 33 3.56 0.83 2.61
N LEU A 34 2.35 0.59 2.10
CA LEU A 34 1.65 1.50 1.18
C LEU A 34 1.38 2.87 1.83
N TYR A 35 0.88 2.89 3.07
CA TYR A 35 0.62 4.11 3.82
C TYR A 35 1.91 4.88 4.12
N THR A 36 2.98 4.19 4.53
CA THR A 36 4.30 4.81 4.74
C THR A 36 4.86 5.41 3.44
N ALA A 37 4.69 4.73 2.31
CA ALA A 37 5.08 5.26 1.00
C ALA A 37 4.23 6.47 0.57
N MET A 38 2.93 6.52 0.92
CA MET A 38 2.08 7.71 0.73
C MET A 38 2.61 8.90 1.55
N LEU A 39 2.95 8.69 2.83
CA LEU A 39 3.55 9.73 3.68
C LEU A 39 4.88 10.24 3.13
N GLN A 40 5.78 9.33 2.70
CA GLN A 40 7.07 9.68 2.09
C GLN A 40 6.91 10.45 0.77
N ALA A 41 5.85 10.17 0.01
CA ALA A 41 5.49 10.91 -1.20
C ALA A 41 4.73 12.24 -0.94
N GLY A 42 4.49 12.60 0.33
CA GLY A 42 3.77 13.82 0.71
C GLY A 42 2.26 13.76 0.48
N ILE A 43 1.67 12.56 0.33
CA ILE A 43 0.24 12.35 0.06
C ILE A 43 -0.50 12.28 1.40
N HIS A 44 -1.31 13.29 1.72
CA HIS A 44 -2.01 13.33 3.01
C HIS A 44 -3.19 12.34 3.02
N THR A 45 -3.05 11.27 3.78
CA THR A 45 -3.91 10.08 3.69
C THR A 45 -4.67 9.82 4.99
N PHE A 46 -5.98 9.61 4.88
CA PHE A 46 -6.79 9.00 5.94
C PHE A 46 -6.72 7.47 5.80
N LYS A 47 -6.05 6.79 6.75
CA LYS A 47 -5.96 5.32 6.82
C LYS A 47 -7.17 4.80 7.60
N ASP A 48 -8.20 4.30 6.91
CA ASP A 48 -9.42 3.82 7.57
C ASP A 48 -9.29 2.36 7.99
N ASP A 49 -9.36 2.11 9.28
CA ASP A 49 -8.98 0.83 9.88
C ASP A 49 -10.20 0.09 10.43
N ASP A 50 -10.55 -1.04 9.82
CA ASP A 50 -11.79 -1.78 10.11
C ASP A 50 -11.70 -2.77 11.28
N GLU A 51 -10.53 -2.91 11.94
CA GLU A 51 -10.41 -3.75 13.14
C GLU A 51 -10.93 -3.08 14.42
N ILE A 52 -11.10 -1.76 14.41
CA ILE A 52 -11.66 -1.01 15.54
C ILE A 52 -13.19 -1.12 15.43
N GLU A 53 -13.90 -1.51 16.51
CA GLU A 53 -15.37 -1.50 16.49
C GLU A 53 -15.89 -0.06 16.33
N LYS A 54 -16.59 0.21 15.22
CA LYS A 54 -17.02 1.56 14.83
C LYS A 54 -18.45 1.85 15.31
N GLY A 55 -18.58 2.69 16.34
CA GLY A 55 -19.85 3.28 16.75
C GLY A 55 -20.32 4.41 15.80
N GLU A 56 -21.54 4.93 16.02
CA GLU A 56 -22.18 5.94 15.15
C GLU A 56 -21.30 7.19 14.90
N ASN A 57 -20.59 7.68 15.93
CA ASN A 57 -19.66 8.79 15.79
C ASN A 57 -18.55 8.47 14.78
N ILE A 58 -17.97 7.28 14.84
CA ILE A 58 -16.89 6.84 13.94
C ILE A 58 -17.45 6.63 12.52
N GLN A 59 -18.71 6.18 12.37
CA GLN A 59 -19.38 6.16 11.06
C GLN A 59 -19.43 7.56 10.43
N SER A 60 -19.79 8.58 11.23
CA SER A 60 -19.87 9.95 10.76
C SER A 60 -18.50 10.52 10.38
N GLU A 61 -17.44 10.16 11.10
CA GLU A 61 -16.06 10.55 10.80
C GLU A 61 -15.55 9.88 9.53
N VAL A 62 -15.77 8.58 9.35
CA VAL A 62 -15.46 7.82 8.12
C VAL A 62 -16.18 8.42 6.92
N GLN A 63 -17.51 8.64 7.02
CA GLN A 63 -18.28 9.26 5.95
C GLN A 63 -17.76 10.67 5.62
N LYS A 64 -17.38 11.46 6.63
CA LYS A 64 -16.79 12.79 6.44
C LYS A 64 -15.40 12.71 5.80
N ALA A 65 -14.56 11.75 6.19
CA ALA A 65 -13.25 11.53 5.60
C ALA A 65 -13.37 11.15 4.12
N ILE A 66 -14.27 10.21 3.77
CA ILE A 66 -14.63 9.90 2.38
C ILE A 66 -15.06 11.18 1.66
N GLN A 67 -15.95 11.99 2.25
CA GLN A 67 -16.41 13.24 1.64
C GLN A 67 -15.35 14.34 1.52
N GLN A 68 -14.27 14.26 2.30
CA GLN A 68 -13.17 15.23 2.31
C GLN A 68 -11.89 14.74 1.61
N SER A 69 -11.87 13.54 1.02
CA SER A 69 -10.74 13.02 0.25
C SER A 69 -10.84 13.31 -1.25
N LYS A 70 -9.73 13.49 -1.96
CA LYS A 70 -9.76 13.61 -3.45
C LYS A 70 -9.97 12.25 -4.11
N ILE A 71 -9.25 11.24 -3.62
CA ILE A 71 -9.19 9.88 -4.16
C ILE A 71 -9.54 8.88 -3.05
N SER A 72 -10.24 7.79 -3.38
CA SER A 72 -10.36 6.61 -2.52
C SER A 72 -9.53 5.48 -3.10
N VAL A 73 -8.60 4.95 -2.33
CA VAL A 73 -7.84 3.73 -2.63
C VAL A 73 -8.46 2.60 -1.83
N ILE A 74 -8.79 1.49 -2.48
CA ILE A 74 -9.48 0.35 -1.85
C ILE A 74 -8.62 -0.90 -2.05
N VAL A 75 -8.04 -1.43 -0.98
CA VAL A 75 -7.21 -2.62 -1.00
C VAL A 75 -8.09 -3.85 -0.83
N PHE A 76 -8.45 -4.48 -1.95
CA PHE A 76 -9.14 -5.77 -1.98
C PHE A 76 -8.15 -6.89 -1.69
N SER A 77 -8.23 -7.40 -0.46
CA SER A 77 -7.60 -8.63 0.01
C SER A 77 -8.61 -9.79 0.06
N LYS A 78 -8.10 -11.01 0.24
CA LYS A 78 -8.85 -12.27 0.18
C LYS A 78 -10.11 -12.30 1.06
N ASP A 79 -10.03 -11.76 2.27
CA ASP A 79 -11.12 -11.75 3.25
C ASP A 79 -11.73 -10.35 3.42
N TYR A 80 -11.52 -9.41 2.48
CA TYR A 80 -12.09 -8.06 2.53
C TYR A 80 -13.61 -8.05 2.74
N ALA A 81 -14.33 -8.89 1.99
CA ALA A 81 -15.79 -8.99 2.12
C ALA A 81 -16.25 -9.59 3.46
N SER A 82 -15.37 -10.22 4.26
CA SER A 82 -15.74 -10.75 5.58
C SER A 82 -16.12 -9.66 6.59
N SER A 83 -15.72 -8.41 6.32
CA SER A 83 -16.10 -7.24 7.09
C SER A 83 -17.31 -6.57 6.44
N GLN A 84 -18.46 -6.67 7.10
CA GLN A 84 -19.66 -5.90 6.71
C GLN A 84 -19.38 -4.39 6.71
N TRP A 85 -18.45 -3.95 7.57
CA TRP A 85 -18.05 -2.56 7.63
C TRP A 85 -17.27 -2.12 6.37
N CYS A 86 -16.26 -2.89 5.93
CA CYS A 86 -15.59 -2.62 4.65
C CYS A 86 -16.55 -2.62 3.44
N LEU A 87 -17.63 -3.42 3.50
CA LEU A 87 -18.68 -3.44 2.48
C LEU A 87 -19.61 -2.21 2.56
N ASP A 88 -19.89 -1.69 3.75
CA ASP A 88 -20.63 -0.43 3.96
C ASP A 88 -19.79 0.80 3.56
N GLU A 89 -18.49 0.83 3.90
CA GLU A 89 -17.51 1.80 3.40
C GLU A 89 -17.51 1.85 1.86
N LEU A 90 -17.40 0.69 1.22
CA LEU A 90 -17.40 0.57 -0.23
C LEU A 90 -18.68 1.16 -0.87
N VAL A 91 -19.85 0.91 -0.26
CA VAL A 91 -21.11 1.52 -0.73
C VAL A 91 -21.07 3.05 -0.60
N MET A 92 -20.55 3.60 0.51
CA MET A 92 -20.40 5.05 0.69
C MET A 92 -19.43 5.68 -0.33
N ILE A 93 -18.31 5.01 -0.63
CA ILE A 93 -17.32 5.46 -1.63
C ILE A 93 -17.94 5.47 -3.04
N ILE A 94 -18.66 4.40 -3.42
CA ILE A 94 -19.30 4.30 -4.72
C ILE A 94 -20.44 5.31 -4.88
N GLU A 95 -21.22 5.56 -3.83
CA GLU A 95 -22.24 6.61 -3.89
C GLU A 95 -21.62 8.01 -4.05
N ARG A 96 -20.48 8.27 -3.40
CA ARG A 96 -19.71 9.51 -3.64
C ARG A 96 -19.16 9.61 -5.07
N LYS A 97 -18.68 8.51 -5.65
CA LYS A 97 -18.21 8.43 -7.05
C LYS A 97 -19.34 8.75 -8.04
N ARG A 98 -20.59 8.37 -7.75
CA ARG A 98 -21.76 8.67 -8.60
C ARG A 98 -22.23 10.13 -8.49
N THR A 99 -22.09 10.73 -7.31
CA THR A 99 -22.61 12.07 -6.99
C THR A 99 -21.60 13.21 -7.16
N SER A 100 -20.33 12.89 -7.43
CA SER A 100 -19.24 13.87 -7.56
C SER A 100 -18.13 13.37 -8.50
N GLN A 101 -17.13 14.21 -8.81
CA GLN A 101 -15.95 13.81 -9.58
C GLN A 101 -14.94 12.97 -8.78
N HIS A 102 -15.40 12.21 -7.77
CA HIS A 102 -14.53 11.45 -6.91
C HIS A 102 -13.88 10.26 -7.63
N VAL A 103 -12.55 10.18 -7.53
CA VAL A 103 -11.76 9.13 -8.14
C VAL A 103 -11.66 7.94 -7.19
N VAL A 104 -11.95 6.74 -7.70
CA VAL A 104 -11.81 5.47 -6.96
C VAL A 104 -10.78 4.59 -7.64
N LEU A 105 -9.82 4.08 -6.87
CA LEU A 105 -8.71 3.26 -7.32
C LEU A 105 -8.74 1.90 -6.59
N PRO A 106 -9.28 0.85 -7.22
CA PRO A 106 -9.18 -0.49 -6.67
C PRO A 106 -7.73 -1.00 -6.78
N VAL A 107 -7.23 -1.57 -5.69
CA VAL A 107 -5.95 -2.26 -5.58
C VAL A 107 -6.26 -3.70 -5.23
N PHE A 108 -5.97 -4.62 -6.14
CA PHE A 108 -6.22 -6.04 -5.98
C PHE A 108 -4.95 -6.72 -5.45
N TYR A 109 -4.96 -7.02 -4.16
CA TYR A 109 -3.84 -7.58 -3.40
C TYR A 109 -4.12 -9.06 -3.12
N ASP A 110 -3.48 -9.94 -3.89
CA ASP A 110 -3.68 -11.39 -3.89
C ASP A 110 -5.15 -11.86 -4.08
N VAL A 111 -5.90 -11.13 -4.91
CA VAL A 111 -7.26 -11.46 -5.36
C VAL A 111 -7.40 -11.13 -6.83
N HIS A 112 -8.07 -11.96 -7.63
CA HIS A 112 -8.34 -11.62 -9.03
C HIS A 112 -9.54 -10.65 -9.16
N PRO A 113 -9.49 -9.61 -10.03
CA PRO A 113 -10.61 -8.67 -10.18
C PRO A 113 -11.96 -9.30 -10.50
N SER A 114 -11.98 -10.43 -11.23
CA SER A 114 -13.22 -11.15 -11.52
C SER A 114 -13.85 -11.79 -10.28
N GLU A 115 -13.06 -12.17 -9.27
CA GLU A 115 -13.60 -12.71 -8.01
C GLU A 115 -14.33 -11.63 -7.22
N VAL A 116 -13.77 -10.41 -7.17
CA VAL A 116 -14.43 -9.25 -6.57
C VAL A 116 -15.72 -8.91 -7.34
N ARG A 117 -15.63 -8.81 -8.67
CA ARG A 117 -16.74 -8.44 -9.56
C ARG A 117 -17.93 -9.40 -9.51
N ASN A 118 -17.65 -10.70 -9.54
CA ASN A 118 -18.67 -11.75 -9.62
C ASN A 118 -19.00 -12.34 -8.24
N GLN A 119 -18.32 -11.90 -7.18
CA GLN A 119 -18.34 -12.50 -5.84
C GLN A 119 -18.11 -14.02 -5.88
N SER A 120 -17.12 -14.47 -6.65
CA SER A 120 -16.72 -15.88 -6.73
C SER A 120 -15.60 -16.23 -5.74
N GLY A 121 -15.10 -17.47 -5.74
CA GLY A 121 -13.94 -17.86 -4.94
C GLY A 121 -14.14 -17.65 -3.43
N ALA A 122 -13.24 -16.89 -2.79
CA ALA A 122 -13.37 -16.53 -1.38
C ALA A 122 -14.63 -15.70 -1.09
N PHE A 123 -14.97 -14.77 -1.98
CA PHE A 123 -16.12 -13.88 -1.83
C PHE A 123 -17.45 -14.67 -1.86
N ALA A 124 -17.56 -15.74 -2.65
CA ALA A 124 -18.76 -16.58 -2.70
C ALA A 124 -19.09 -17.20 -1.33
N LYS A 125 -18.06 -17.72 -0.63
CA LYS A 125 -18.22 -18.34 0.70
C LYS A 125 -18.69 -17.36 1.77
N VAL A 126 -18.32 -16.08 1.63
CA VAL A 126 -18.76 -15.00 2.50
C VAL A 126 -20.19 -14.58 2.15
N PHE A 127 -20.47 -14.30 0.87
CA PHE A 127 -21.78 -13.82 0.43
C PHE A 127 -22.90 -14.85 0.67
N ALA A 128 -22.62 -16.15 0.62
CA ALA A 128 -23.56 -17.20 1.03
C ALA A 128 -24.09 -17.02 2.47
N ARG A 129 -23.29 -16.42 3.37
CA ARG A 129 -23.71 -16.10 4.77
C ARG A 129 -24.54 -14.81 4.86
N TYR A 130 -24.47 -13.95 3.85
CA TYR A 130 -25.14 -12.65 3.81
C TYR A 130 -26.41 -12.64 2.96
N GLU A 131 -26.78 -13.74 2.31
CA GLU A 131 -27.84 -13.77 1.29
C GLU A 131 -29.22 -13.33 1.82
N CYS A 132 -29.51 -13.51 3.11
CA CYS A 132 -30.74 -13.04 3.76
C CYS A 132 -30.68 -11.56 4.23
N MET A 133 -29.53 -10.90 4.14
CA MET A 133 -29.33 -9.54 4.65
C MET A 133 -29.84 -8.49 3.66
N LYS A 134 -30.65 -7.54 4.15
CA LYS A 134 -31.21 -6.43 3.33
C LYS A 134 -30.14 -5.63 2.55
N LYS A 135 -28.92 -5.53 3.09
CA LYS A 135 -27.78 -4.80 2.49
C LYS A 135 -27.09 -5.55 1.33
N VAL A 136 -27.25 -6.88 1.22
CA VAL A 136 -26.44 -7.73 0.33
C VAL A 136 -26.46 -7.29 -1.13
N LYS A 137 -27.61 -6.80 -1.61
CA LYS A 137 -27.77 -6.29 -2.98
C LYS A 137 -26.93 -5.03 -3.24
N GLY A 138 -26.84 -4.14 -2.26
CA GLY A 138 -26.00 -2.94 -2.33
C GLY A 138 -24.51 -3.29 -2.34
N TRP A 139 -24.09 -4.21 -1.47
CA TRP A 139 -22.71 -4.70 -1.42
C TRP A 139 -22.28 -5.39 -2.73
N ARG A 140 -23.10 -6.30 -3.29
CA ARG A 140 -22.85 -6.94 -4.58
C ARG A 140 -22.73 -5.91 -5.72
N ALA A 141 -23.63 -4.94 -5.78
CA ALA A 141 -23.60 -3.89 -6.80
C ALA A 141 -22.34 -3.00 -6.70
N ALA A 142 -21.93 -2.64 -5.49
CA ALA A 142 -20.73 -1.82 -5.28
C ALA A 142 -19.43 -2.58 -5.61
N LEU A 143 -19.35 -3.88 -5.29
CA LEU A 143 -18.25 -4.76 -5.68
C LEU A 143 -18.17 -4.99 -7.19
N GLY A 144 -19.30 -5.08 -7.88
CA GLY A 144 -19.35 -5.10 -9.35
C GLY A 144 -18.78 -3.81 -9.95
N GLU A 145 -19.35 -2.66 -9.59
CA GLU A 145 -18.98 -1.36 -10.18
C GLU A 145 -17.52 -0.96 -9.89
N VAL A 146 -17.02 -1.25 -8.69
CA VAL A 146 -15.62 -0.96 -8.35
C VAL A 146 -14.67 -1.85 -9.14
N ALA A 147 -14.99 -3.14 -9.33
CA ALA A 147 -14.15 -4.08 -10.06
C ALA A 147 -14.19 -3.90 -11.59
N ASP A 148 -15.09 -3.06 -12.11
CA ASP A 148 -15.07 -2.55 -13.49
C ASP A 148 -14.23 -1.28 -13.66
N THR A 149 -13.79 -0.66 -12.56
CA THR A 149 -12.93 0.53 -12.59
C THR A 149 -11.46 0.14 -12.79
N LYS A 150 -10.70 0.93 -13.58
CA LYS A 150 -9.26 0.66 -13.81
C LYS A 150 -8.46 0.76 -12.50
N GLY A 151 -8.02 -0.40 -12.00
CA GLY A 151 -7.22 -0.56 -10.80
C GLY A 151 -5.78 -1.01 -11.05
N PHE A 152 -5.16 -1.49 -9.97
CA PHE A 152 -3.83 -2.10 -9.93
C PHE A 152 -3.96 -3.55 -9.46
N VAL A 153 -3.35 -4.51 -10.16
CA VAL A 153 -3.37 -5.95 -9.79
C VAL A 153 -1.96 -6.40 -9.48
N LEU A 154 -1.71 -6.94 -8.28
CA LEU A 154 -0.36 -7.25 -7.79
C LEU A 154 0.46 -8.08 -8.80
N GLN A 155 -0.11 -9.19 -9.27
CA GLN A 155 0.57 -10.08 -10.21
C GLN A 155 0.84 -9.39 -11.56
N ASN A 156 -0.18 -8.81 -12.19
CA ASN A 156 -0.05 -8.19 -13.52
C ASN A 156 0.88 -6.96 -13.54
N GLU A 157 0.91 -6.19 -12.44
CA GLU A 157 1.67 -4.94 -12.37
C GLU A 157 3.09 -5.13 -11.86
N ALA A 158 3.36 -6.15 -11.04
CA ALA A 158 4.62 -6.24 -10.32
C ALA A 158 5.25 -7.64 -10.27
N ASP A 159 4.65 -8.65 -10.89
CA ASP A 159 5.12 -10.04 -10.82
C ASP A 159 5.26 -10.50 -9.36
N GLY A 160 4.21 -10.24 -8.56
CA GLY A 160 4.16 -10.52 -7.12
C GLY A 160 4.94 -9.56 -6.22
N HIS A 161 5.85 -8.72 -6.76
CA HIS A 161 6.74 -7.90 -5.93
C HIS A 161 6.04 -6.65 -5.32
N GLU A 162 5.67 -6.73 -4.04
CA GLU A 162 5.00 -5.65 -3.30
C GLU A 162 5.67 -4.27 -3.41
N SER A 163 6.99 -4.18 -3.29
CA SER A 163 7.71 -2.88 -3.34
C SER A 163 7.59 -2.20 -4.72
N LYS A 164 7.66 -2.98 -5.81
CA LYS A 164 7.40 -2.48 -7.17
C LYS A 164 5.93 -2.08 -7.34
N PHE A 165 5.01 -2.85 -6.73
CA PHE A 165 3.58 -2.59 -6.78
C PHE A 165 3.18 -1.30 -6.05
N ILE A 166 3.69 -1.09 -4.84
CA ILE A 166 3.49 0.14 -4.05
C ILE A 166 3.97 1.35 -4.86
N ASN A 167 5.18 1.31 -5.42
CA ASN A 167 5.70 2.40 -6.25
C ASN A 167 4.81 2.72 -7.46
N LYS A 168 4.20 1.71 -8.10
CA LYS A 168 3.21 1.91 -9.17
C LYS A 168 1.91 2.56 -8.68
N ILE A 169 1.41 2.15 -7.51
CA ILE A 169 0.21 2.74 -6.89
C ILE A 169 0.47 4.21 -6.53
N ILE A 170 1.58 4.53 -5.86
CA ILE A 170 1.97 5.90 -5.51
C ILE A 170 2.06 6.78 -6.76
N LYS A 171 2.77 6.32 -7.80
CA LYS A 171 2.83 7.05 -9.08
C LYS A 171 1.43 7.28 -9.65
N GLY A 172 0.59 6.25 -9.67
CA GLY A 172 -0.76 6.33 -10.21
C GLY A 172 -1.70 7.26 -9.42
N ILE A 173 -1.48 7.43 -8.12
CA ILE A 173 -2.16 8.42 -7.28
C ILE A 173 -1.67 9.83 -7.67
N LEU A 174 -0.36 10.06 -7.71
CA LEU A 174 0.24 11.35 -8.08
C LEU A 174 -0.19 11.82 -9.48
N ASP A 175 -0.17 10.93 -10.48
CA ASP A 175 -0.61 11.19 -11.85
C ASP A 175 -2.08 11.67 -11.94
N ARG A 176 -2.91 11.39 -10.93
CA ARG A 176 -4.32 11.81 -10.82
C ARG A 176 -4.54 13.01 -9.91
N MET A 177 -3.56 13.34 -9.07
CA MET A 177 -3.56 14.55 -8.23
C MET A 177 -3.02 15.78 -8.98
N VAL A 178 -2.16 15.57 -9.99
CA VAL A 178 -1.72 16.64 -10.90
C VAL A 178 -2.88 17.05 -11.80
N PRO A 179 -3.32 18.33 -11.81
CA PRO A 179 -4.31 18.79 -12.77
C PRO A 179 -3.80 18.60 -14.19
N PHE A 180 -4.69 18.17 -15.10
CA PHE A 180 -4.36 17.97 -16.51
C PHE A 180 -4.20 19.32 -17.23
N CYS A 181 -3.11 20.04 -16.91
CA CYS A 181 -2.73 21.32 -17.50
C CYS A 181 -2.24 21.13 -18.94
N VAL A 182 -3.15 20.75 -19.85
CA VAL A 182 -2.95 20.80 -21.29
C VAL A 182 -3.09 22.26 -21.73
N ASN A 183 -2.06 23.03 -21.37
CA ASN A 183 -1.45 24.07 -22.19
C ASN A 183 -0.17 24.50 -21.47
N ARG A 184 0.90 23.71 -21.61
CA ARG A 184 2.25 24.21 -21.34
C ARG A 184 2.59 25.26 -22.40
N HIS A 185 2.40 26.54 -22.06
CA HIS A 185 3.55 27.41 -22.26
C HIS A 185 4.62 26.97 -21.25
N PRO A 186 5.87 26.73 -21.68
CA PRO A 186 6.92 26.29 -20.77
C PRO A 186 7.39 27.48 -19.94
N ILE A 187 6.72 27.73 -18.80
CA ILE A 187 7.34 28.49 -17.73
C ILE A 187 8.48 27.61 -17.21
N VAL A 188 9.71 28.07 -17.49
CA VAL A 188 10.95 27.42 -17.08
C VAL A 188 10.94 27.20 -15.57
N LYS A 189 11.38 26.02 -15.12
CA LYS A 189 11.62 25.74 -13.70
C LYS A 189 12.84 26.54 -13.23
N GLU A 190 12.67 27.82 -12.90
CA GLU A 190 13.61 28.52 -12.02
C GLU A 190 13.17 28.32 -10.57
N PHE A 191 13.62 27.21 -9.96
CA PHE A 191 13.68 27.11 -8.51
C PHE A 191 15.14 26.93 -8.06
N GLN A 192 15.77 28.09 -7.88
CA GLN A 192 16.89 28.34 -6.96
C GLN A 192 18.20 27.55 -7.15
N ALA A 193 18.95 27.92 -8.20
CA ALA A 193 20.41 27.78 -8.19
C ALA A 193 21.14 28.74 -7.20
N ARG A 194 20.39 29.58 -6.46
CA ARG A 194 20.96 30.66 -5.62
C ARG A 194 21.42 30.19 -4.24
N GLU A 195 20.79 29.16 -3.64
CA GLU A 195 21.21 28.67 -2.31
C GLU A 195 22.47 27.80 -2.38
N VAL A 196 22.61 26.96 -3.42
CA VAL A 196 23.82 26.15 -3.63
C VAL A 196 25.05 27.02 -3.88
N ASN A 197 24.91 28.09 -4.68
CA ASN A 197 26.04 28.96 -4.99
C ASN A 197 26.50 29.81 -3.78
N LEU A 198 25.59 30.12 -2.85
CA LEU A 198 25.94 30.75 -1.57
C LEU A 198 26.76 29.81 -0.67
N TRP A 199 26.40 28.52 -0.61
CA TRP A 199 27.18 27.52 0.12
C TRP A 199 28.57 27.29 -0.47
N VAL A 200 28.71 27.25 -1.80
CA VAL A 200 30.02 27.08 -2.48
C VAL A 200 30.95 28.28 -2.23
N GLN A 201 30.42 29.51 -2.28
CA GLN A 201 31.25 30.70 -2.01
C GLN A 201 31.65 30.82 -0.52
N HIS A 202 30.77 30.43 0.41
CA HIS A 202 31.11 30.43 1.84
C HIS A 202 32.14 29.36 2.23
N THR A 203 32.18 28.21 1.56
CA THR A 203 33.18 27.17 1.84
C THR A 203 34.54 27.50 1.22
N GLN A 204 34.60 28.08 0.02
CA GLN A 204 35.87 28.48 -0.59
C GLN A 204 36.58 29.60 0.20
N GLY A 205 35.86 30.62 0.66
CA GLY A 205 36.44 31.69 1.49
C GLY A 205 36.88 31.23 2.89
N ALA A 206 36.35 30.12 3.40
CA ALA A 206 36.75 29.56 4.69
C ALA A 206 38.05 28.73 4.63
N VAL A 207 38.35 28.12 3.47
CA VAL A 207 39.59 27.37 3.25
C VAL A 207 40.78 28.32 3.07
N GLU A 208 40.61 29.37 2.27
CA GLU A 208 41.66 30.37 1.98
C GLU A 208 42.11 31.12 3.26
N LEU A 209 41.18 31.39 4.19
CA LEU A 209 41.49 31.98 5.50
C LEU A 209 42.24 31.04 6.45
N ALA A 210 42.15 29.72 6.27
CA ALA A 210 42.87 28.76 7.11
C ALA A 210 44.34 28.66 6.69
N GLU A 211 44.61 28.57 5.38
CA GLU A 211 45.97 28.43 4.81
C GLU A 211 46.87 29.65 5.14
N ASP A 212 46.31 30.88 5.15
CA ASP A 212 47.02 32.10 5.55
C ASP A 212 47.43 32.08 7.05
N THR A 213 46.64 31.44 7.91
CA THR A 213 46.97 31.33 9.35
C THR A 213 48.08 30.30 9.61
N GLU A 214 48.09 29.16 8.91
CA GLU A 214 49.18 28.19 9.03
C GLU A 214 50.52 28.78 8.53
N SER A 215 50.50 29.48 7.39
CA SER A 215 51.68 30.15 6.81
C SER A 215 52.33 31.16 7.78
N THR A 216 51.51 31.86 8.58
CA THR A 216 51.96 32.84 9.58
C THR A 216 52.52 32.18 10.84
N ILE A 217 51.94 31.06 11.28
CA ILE A 217 52.37 30.34 12.48
C ILE A 217 53.68 29.58 12.24
N VAL A 218 53.82 28.89 11.10
CA VAL A 218 55.00 28.07 10.78
C VAL A 218 56.28 28.92 10.63
N ASN A 219 56.17 30.17 10.16
CA ASN A 219 57.32 31.08 10.04
C ASN A 219 57.77 31.73 11.36
N SER A 220 56.98 31.62 12.44
CA SER A 220 57.24 32.33 13.71
C SER A 220 57.94 31.46 14.78
N ILE A 221 58.01 30.13 14.60
CA ILE A 221 58.59 29.21 15.59
C ILE A 221 59.98 28.75 15.14
N ARG A 222 61.00 29.54 15.52
CA ARG A 222 62.41 29.14 15.40
C ARG A 222 62.97 28.82 16.78
N ILE A 223 62.93 27.55 17.19
CA ILE A 223 63.47 27.08 18.47
C ILE A 223 64.74 26.23 18.24
N PRO A 224 65.80 26.35 19.07
CA PRO A 224 67.11 25.79 18.77
C PRO A 224 67.25 24.30 19.12
N ARG A 225 68.22 23.62 18.50
CA ARG A 225 68.68 22.30 18.94
C ARG A 225 69.43 22.40 20.27
N HIS A 226 68.97 21.72 21.31
CA HIS A 226 69.86 21.12 22.31
C HIS A 226 69.30 19.79 22.85
N ARG A 227 70.05 19.19 23.77
CA ARG A 227 70.23 17.75 23.99
C ARG A 227 69.54 17.21 25.26
N ASP A 228 69.50 15.87 25.31
CA ASP A 228 69.50 14.97 26.48
C ASP A 228 68.21 14.68 27.28
N GLU A 229 68.02 13.37 27.53
CA GLU A 229 67.43 12.68 28.73
C GLU A 229 65.96 12.99 29.14
N SER A 230 65.18 12.06 29.72
CA SER A 230 65.21 10.58 29.79
C SER A 230 63.81 10.05 30.24
N ASP A 231 63.61 8.73 30.14
CA ASP A 231 62.69 7.88 30.93
C ASP A 231 61.14 7.95 30.80
N ASP A 232 60.55 6.79 31.11
CA ASP A 232 59.13 6.47 31.43
C ASP A 232 58.05 6.65 30.34
N ASP A 233 57.08 5.74 30.12
CA ASP A 233 56.83 4.34 30.54
C ASP A 233 55.69 3.78 29.63
N TRP A 234 55.27 2.53 29.87
CA TRP A 234 54.13 1.78 29.30
C TRP A 234 54.44 0.83 28.13
N THR A 235 54.88 -0.35 28.57
CA THR A 235 55.02 -1.61 27.85
C THR A 235 53.70 -2.19 27.31
N GLU A 236 53.88 -3.08 26.34
CA GLU A 236 52.92 -4.06 25.81
C GLU A 236 52.12 -4.82 26.88
N ILE A 237 50.92 -5.26 26.52
CA ILE A 237 50.49 -6.66 26.74
C ILE A 237 49.83 -7.17 25.44
N LEU A 238 50.19 -8.39 25.03
CA LEU A 238 49.73 -9.11 23.85
C LEU A 238 49.22 -10.51 24.25
N TYR A 239 48.26 -11.04 23.48
CA TYR A 239 47.78 -12.45 23.42
C TYR A 239 47.29 -13.07 24.76
N ASP A 240 46.67 -14.27 24.85
CA ASP A 240 46.31 -15.39 23.95
C ASP A 240 44.81 -15.75 24.23
N ASP A 241 43.95 -16.25 23.32
CA ASP A 241 43.91 -17.49 22.52
C ASP A 241 43.36 -18.74 23.27
N ASP A 242 42.88 -19.74 22.51
CA ASP A 242 42.38 -21.08 22.91
C ASP A 242 41.03 -21.20 23.70
N ASN A 243 40.21 -22.26 23.54
CA ASN A 243 39.90 -23.15 22.40
C ASN A 243 38.68 -24.06 22.77
N ASP A 244 38.25 -24.92 21.84
CA ASP A 244 37.49 -26.18 22.06
C ASP A 244 36.06 -26.09 22.68
N ASP A 245 35.20 -27.11 22.56
CA ASP A 245 34.75 -27.94 21.42
C ASP A 245 33.45 -28.65 21.91
N ASP A 246 32.67 -29.24 21.00
CA ASP A 246 32.02 -30.56 21.16
C ASP A 246 30.92 -30.76 20.10
N GLU A 247 31.15 -31.73 19.22
CA GLU A 247 30.13 -32.34 18.37
C GLU A 247 29.22 -33.26 19.21
N ASP A 248 27.98 -33.51 18.76
CA ASP A 248 27.54 -34.91 18.74
C ASP A 248 26.48 -35.18 17.67
N THR A 249 26.52 -36.39 17.13
CA THR A 249 25.77 -36.84 15.95
C THR A 249 24.70 -37.86 16.32
N HIS A 250 23.61 -37.95 15.53
CA HIS A 250 22.87 -39.22 15.40
C HIS A 250 22.13 -39.33 14.05
N ASP A 251 22.38 -40.45 13.39
CA ASP A 251 21.77 -40.91 12.14
C ASP A 251 20.57 -41.87 12.38
N ASP A 252 20.06 -42.47 11.29
CA ASP A 252 19.01 -43.51 11.17
C ASP A 252 17.56 -43.05 11.46
N ASP A 253 16.51 -43.54 10.79
CA ASP A 253 16.34 -44.63 9.81
C ASP A 253 15.23 -44.17 8.81
N GLY A 254 15.20 -44.51 7.51
CA GLY A 254 14.89 -45.85 7.00
C GLY A 254 13.38 -46.14 7.00
N GLY A 255 12.69 -46.00 5.86
CA GLY A 255 11.22 -46.12 5.84
C GLY A 255 10.54 -46.07 4.48
N THR A 256 10.86 -47.02 3.58
CA THR A 256 10.06 -47.30 2.39
C THR A 256 8.81 -48.12 2.76
N TYR A 257 7.64 -47.73 2.25
CA TYR A 257 6.45 -48.58 2.21
C TYR A 257 5.93 -48.65 0.77
N ASP A 258 5.93 -49.87 0.23
CA ASP A 258 5.28 -50.23 -1.02
C ASP A 258 3.86 -50.80 -0.74
N ASP A 259 3.08 -50.83 -1.81
CA ASP A 259 1.99 -51.79 -2.11
C ASP A 259 0.60 -51.63 -1.46
N ASP A 260 -0.34 -52.39 -2.04
CA ASP A 260 -1.80 -52.43 -1.88
C ASP A 260 -2.53 -51.21 -2.47
N SER A 261 -2.98 -51.22 -3.73
CA SER A 261 -4.00 -52.11 -4.33
C SER A 261 -5.36 -52.03 -3.61
N ASP A 262 -6.32 -51.32 -4.19
CA ASP A 262 -7.66 -51.89 -4.35
C ASP A 262 -8.45 -51.15 -5.45
N ASP A 263 -9.03 -51.94 -6.35
CA ASP A 263 -9.93 -51.48 -7.38
C ASP A 263 -11.29 -51.11 -6.77
N HIS A 264 -11.92 -50.06 -7.27
CA HIS A 264 -13.37 -50.07 -7.39
C HIS A 264 -13.82 -49.27 -8.61
N GLU A 265 -13.98 -50.01 -9.72
CA GLU A 265 -15.02 -49.69 -10.68
C GLU A 265 -16.37 -49.72 -9.95
N ASP A 266 -17.19 -48.68 -10.14
CA ASP A 266 -18.64 -48.76 -9.97
C ASP A 266 -19.26 -48.05 -11.18
N THR A 267 -19.37 -48.83 -12.26
CA THR A 267 -20.22 -48.50 -13.41
C THR A 267 -21.68 -48.55 -13.01
N TYR A 268 -22.39 -47.43 -13.11
CA TYR A 268 -23.85 -47.39 -13.17
C TYR A 268 -24.28 -46.90 -14.55
N ASP A 269 -24.35 -47.84 -15.48
CA ASP A 269 -25.15 -47.71 -16.71
C ASP A 269 -26.62 -48.09 -16.43
N ASP A 270 -27.51 -47.65 -17.32
CA ASP A 270 -28.87 -48.17 -17.55
C ASP A 270 -29.92 -48.05 -16.42
N ASP A 271 -31.20 -47.80 -16.70
CA ASP A 271 -31.87 -47.41 -17.95
C ASP A 271 -33.23 -46.74 -17.58
N SER A 272 -33.90 -46.13 -18.56
CA SER A 272 -35.37 -46.02 -18.74
C SER A 272 -36.28 -45.86 -17.49
N ASP A 273 -37.12 -44.83 -17.42
CA ASP A 273 -38.44 -44.98 -18.08
C ASP A 273 -39.09 -43.68 -18.58
N GLU A 274 -39.96 -43.88 -19.57
CA GLU A 274 -40.68 -42.86 -20.36
C GLU A 274 -42.06 -42.48 -19.75
N LEU A 275 -42.91 -41.79 -20.54
CA LEU A 275 -44.30 -41.37 -20.27
C LEU A 275 -44.42 -40.12 -19.38
N GLY A 276 -44.97 -38.97 -19.81
CA GLY A 276 -46.26 -38.78 -20.52
C GLY A 276 -47.40 -38.87 -19.49
N VAL A 277 -48.28 -37.91 -19.22
CA VAL A 277 -48.84 -36.75 -19.95
C VAL A 277 -49.24 -35.66 -18.90
N HIS A 278 -49.84 -34.48 -19.17
CA HIS A 278 -50.65 -33.96 -20.29
C HIS A 278 -50.62 -32.40 -20.37
N MET A 279 -51.39 -31.81 -21.30
CA MET A 279 -51.79 -30.40 -21.25
C MET A 279 -53.00 -30.21 -20.30
N ASP A 280 -53.20 -29.03 -19.70
CA ASP A 280 -54.22 -28.13 -20.26
C ASP A 280 -54.18 -26.67 -19.77
N ARG A 281 -54.74 -25.78 -20.59
CA ARG A 281 -54.90 -24.34 -20.33
C ARG A 281 -56.30 -24.07 -19.79
N VAL A 282 -56.43 -23.20 -18.79
CA VAL A 282 -57.60 -22.32 -18.70
C VAL A 282 -57.16 -20.90 -18.34
N ARG A 283 -57.54 -19.93 -19.18
CA ARG A 283 -57.66 -18.52 -18.81
C ARG A 283 -59.06 -18.31 -18.24
N VAL A 284 -59.21 -17.52 -17.17
CA VAL A 284 -59.82 -16.17 -17.16
C VAL A 284 -59.18 -15.40 -16.02
#